data_AF-A0A821EQ66-F1
#
_entry.id   AF-A0A821EQ66-F1
#
_cell.length_a   1.000
_cell.length_b   1.000
_cell.length_c   1.000
_cell.angle_alpha   90.00
_cell.angle_beta   90.00
_cell.angle_gamma   90.00
#
_symmetry.space_group_name_H-M   'P 1'
#
loop_
_entity.id
_entity.type
_entity.pdbx_description
1 polymer ?
#
loop_
_entity_poly.entity_id
_entity_poly.type
_entity_poly.pdbx_seq_one_letter_code
_entity_poly.pdbx_strand_id
1 'polypeptide(L)'
;MQLGHCYRKLRLNEKAVKNYELALEQDIRLPSDEYIETLIGIGMPWEAMKNFEQALHRCIEVAEIYQIDSIIGDPGKVQFIEECIRRVTNDLTA
;
A
#
# COMPACT_ATOMS: atom_id res chain seq x y z
N MET A 1 4.77 2.48 11.65
CA MET A 1 3.93 3.21 10.67
C MET A 1 4.14 4.73 10.63
N GLN A 2 3.98 5.48 11.75
CA GLN A 2 3.98 6.97 11.74
C GLN A 2 5.23 7.62 11.12
N LEU A 3 6.42 7.08 11.40
CA LEU A 3 7.67 7.59 10.81
C LEU A 3 7.72 7.39 9.28
N GLY A 4 7.16 6.29 8.78
CA GLY A 4 6.95 6.07 7.35
C GLY A 4 6.07 7.15 6.72
N HIS A 5 5.02 7.60 7.42
CA HIS A 5 4.14 8.69 6.96
C HIS A 5 4.91 10.00 6.82
N CYS A 6 5.76 10.31 7.79
CA CYS A 6 6.61 11.49 7.76
C CYS A 6 7.57 11.46 6.57
N TYR A 7 8.28 10.35 6.36
CA TYR A 7 9.18 10.21 5.21
C TYR A 7 8.45 10.31 3.87
N ARG A 8 7.25 9.71 3.75
CA ARG A 8 6.43 9.82 2.53
C ARG A 8 6.02 11.27 2.25
N LYS A 9 5.58 12.02 3.27
CA LYS A 9 5.24 13.45 3.13
C LYS A 9 6.44 14.30 2.69
N LEU A 10 7.64 13.90 3.09
CA LEU A 10 8.90 14.53 2.66
C LEU A 10 9.43 14.00 1.31
N ARG A 11 8.69 13.12 0.62
CA ARG A 11 9.10 12.44 -0.63
C ARG A 11 10.39 11.62 -0.49
N LEU A 12 10.75 11.22 0.73
CA LEU A 12 11.88 10.33 1.00
C LEU A 12 11.41 8.88 0.87
N ASN A 13 11.08 8.48 -0.36
CA ASN A 13 10.34 7.26 -0.66
C ASN A 13 11.03 5.98 -0.14
N GLU A 14 12.34 5.83 -0.35
CA GLU A 14 13.10 4.66 0.15
C GLU A 14 13.05 4.55 1.68
N LYS A 15 13.19 5.69 2.38
CA LYS A 15 13.09 5.72 3.85
C LYS A 15 11.67 5.43 4.30
N ALA A 16 10.67 5.88 3.56
CA ALA A 16 9.27 5.58 3.84
C ALA A 16 9.03 4.07 3.77
N VAL A 17 9.37 3.43 2.63
CA VAL A 17 9.25 1.98 2.44
C VAL A 17 9.90 1.21 3.57
N LYS A 18 11.18 1.47 3.85
CA LYS A 18 11.94 0.76 4.91
C LYS A 18 11.25 0.83 6.27
N ASN A 19 10.63 1.97 6.61
CA ASN A 19 9.96 2.15 7.90
C ASN A 19 8.58 1.50 7.95
N TYR A 20 7.90 1.40 6.81
CA TYR A 20 6.65 0.66 6.72
C TYR A 20 6.87 -0.85 6.74
N GLU A 21 7.87 -1.37 6.02
CA GLU A 21 8.25 -2.79 6.05
C GLU A 21 8.66 -3.22 7.45
N LEU A 22 9.48 -2.41 8.14
CA LEU A 22 9.82 -2.66 9.54
C LEU A 22 8.58 -2.72 10.45
N ALA A 23 7.55 -1.92 10.17
CA ALA A 23 6.31 -1.95 10.93
C ALA A 23 5.52 -3.25 10.70
N LEU A 24 5.51 -3.77 9.46
CA LEU A 24 4.90 -5.07 9.14
C LEU A 24 5.65 -6.23 9.81
N GLU A 25 6.98 -6.20 9.80
CA GLU A 25 7.81 -7.25 10.39
C GLU A 25 7.68 -7.32 11.92
N GLN A 26 7.58 -6.16 12.58
CA GLN A 26 7.49 -6.07 14.04
C GLN A 26 6.10 -6.40 14.57
N ASP A 27 5.07 -6.27 13.74
CA ASP A 27 3.68 -6.40 14.18
C ASP A 27 2.87 -7.33 13.27
N ILE A 28 3.14 -8.64 13.43
CA ILE A 28 2.41 -9.73 12.76
C ILE A 28 0.93 -9.78 13.19
N ARG A 29 0.49 -8.89 14.09
CA ARG A 29 -0.88 -8.81 14.62
C ARG A 29 -1.48 -7.41 14.50
N LEU A 30 -1.03 -6.60 13.54
CA LEU A 30 -1.70 -5.34 13.24
C LEU A 30 -3.21 -5.59 13.06
N PRO A 31 -4.08 -4.78 13.67
CA PRO A 31 -5.49 -4.77 13.32
C PRO A 31 -5.63 -4.63 11.79
N SER A 32 -6.63 -5.30 11.19
CA SER A 32 -6.79 -5.35 9.72
C SER A 32 -6.70 -3.96 9.08
N ASP A 33 -7.27 -2.93 9.73
CA ASP A 33 -7.20 -1.55 9.25
C ASP A 33 -5.78 -0.95 9.24
N GLU A 34 -4.99 -1.16 10.30
CA GLU A 34 -3.63 -0.62 10.39
C GLU A 34 -2.66 -1.39 9.47
N TYR A 35 -2.92 -2.70 9.29
CA TYR A 35 -2.23 -3.52 8.30
C TYR A 35 -2.48 -2.99 6.88
N ILE A 36 -3.74 -2.76 6.52
CA ILE A 36 -4.14 -2.20 5.22
C ILE A 36 -3.53 -0.81 5.01
N GLU A 37 -3.59 0.08 6.01
CA GLU A 37 -2.97 1.41 5.92
C GLU A 37 -1.45 1.34 5.71
N THR A 38 -0.79 0.37 6.36
CA THR A 38 0.64 0.15 6.19
C THR A 38 0.98 -0.35 4.78
N LEU A 39 0.19 -1.27 4.23
CA LEU A 39 0.36 -1.76 2.85
C LEU A 39 0.16 -0.66 1.81
N ILE A 40 -0.89 0.16 1.96
CA ILE A 40 -1.13 1.35 1.12
C ILE A 40 0.05 2.34 1.26
N GLY A 41 0.55 2.51 2.48
CA GLY A 41 1.72 3.31 2.81
C GLY A 41 3.00 2.87 2.09
N ILE A 42 3.15 1.57 1.78
CA ILE A 42 4.27 1.00 1.01
C ILE A 42 4.05 1.17 -0.49
N GLY A 43 2.84 0.90 -0.98
CA GLY A 43 2.51 0.95 -2.41
C GLY A 43 2.75 2.33 -3.03
N MET A 44 2.35 3.40 -2.33
CA MET A 44 2.49 4.78 -2.84
C MET A 44 3.97 5.20 -3.09
N PRO A 45 4.92 5.02 -2.15
CA PRO A 45 6.35 5.23 -2.40
C PRO A 45 6.91 4.40 -3.56
N TRP A 46 6.52 3.12 -3.69
CA TRP A 46 6.99 2.29 -4.78
C TRP A 46 6.57 2.81 -6.14
N GLU A 47 5.30 3.20 -6.26
CA GLU A 47 4.79 3.85 -7.46
C GLU A 47 5.51 5.18 -7.74
N ALA A 48 5.75 6.01 -6.72
CA ALA A 48 6.49 7.25 -6.88
C ALA A 48 7.96 7.05 -7.32
N MET A 49 8.52 5.87 -7.06
CA MET A 49 9.84 5.44 -7.55
C MET A 49 9.77 4.66 -8.88
N LYS A 50 8.60 4.57 -9.51
CA LYS A 50 8.33 3.77 -10.72
C LYS A 50 8.61 2.28 -10.57
N ASN A 51 8.59 1.76 -9.34
CA ASN A 51 8.66 0.33 -9.07
C ASN A 51 7.24 -0.26 -9.09
N PHE A 52 6.69 -0.33 -10.29
CA PHE A 52 5.28 -0.65 -10.52
C PHE A 52 4.93 -2.09 -10.11
N GLU A 53 5.83 -3.04 -10.30
CA GLU A 53 5.61 -4.43 -9.89
C GLU A 53 5.41 -4.54 -8.36
N GLN A 54 6.27 -3.88 -7.58
CA GLN A 54 6.15 -3.86 -6.12
C GLN A 54 4.90 -3.10 -5.66
N ALA A 55 4.55 -2.00 -6.33
CA ALA A 55 3.33 -1.26 -6.03
C ALA A 55 2.07 -2.11 -6.30
N LEU A 56 2.04 -2.83 -7.43
CA LEU A 56 0.94 -3.71 -7.82
C LEU A 56 0.75 -4.83 -6.79
N HIS A 57 1.84 -5.47 -6.38
CA HIS A 57 1.79 -6.54 -5.39
C HIS A 57 1.11 -6.09 -4.09
N ARG A 58 1.42 -4.89 -3.59
CA ARG A 58 0.76 -4.33 -2.41
C ARG A 58 -0.71 -3.99 -2.64
N CYS A 59 -1.07 -3.46 -3.81
CA CYS A 59 -2.47 -3.18 -4.12
C CYS A 59 -3.31 -4.47 -4.25
N ILE A 60 -2.73 -5.57 -4.75
CA ILE A 60 -3.37 -6.90 -4.78
C ILE A 60 -3.55 -7.44 -3.36
N GLU A 61 -2.52 -7.39 -2.52
CA GLU A 61 -2.57 -7.87 -1.13
C GLU A 61 -3.70 -7.17 -0.35
N VAL A 62 -3.85 -5.85 -0.52
CA VAL A 62 -4.96 -5.11 0.08
C VAL A 62 -6.32 -5.56 -0.48
N ALA A 63 -6.43 -5.78 -1.80
CA ALA A 63 -7.67 -6.23 -2.42
C ALA A 63 -8.10 -7.62 -1.92
N GLU A 64 -7.15 -8.53 -1.71
CA GLU A 64 -7.41 -9.88 -1.16
C GLU A 64 -7.97 -9.80 0.26
N ILE A 65 -7.42 -8.93 1.11
CA ILE A 65 -7.94 -8.72 2.47
C ILE A 65 -9.40 -8.26 2.44
N TYR A 66 -9.73 -7.28 1.58
CA TYR A 66 -11.11 -6.81 1.45
C TYR A 66 -12.06 -7.88 0.88
N GLN A 67 -11.60 -8.78 0.02
CA GLN A 67 -12.42 -9.89 -0.48
C GLN A 67 -12.68 -10.96 0.59
N ILE A 68 -11.68 -11.26 1.43
CA ILE A 68 -11.77 -12.29 2.49
C ILE A 68 -12.68 -11.83 3.62
N ASP A 69 -12.60 -10.56 4.03
CA ASP A 69 -13.31 -10.10 5.23
C ASP A 69 -14.82 -9.86 5.04
N SER A 70 -15.37 -9.81 3.80
CA SER A 70 -16.80 -9.53 3.51
C SER A 70 -17.39 -8.38 4.35
N ILE A 71 -16.55 -7.44 4.76
CA ILE A 71 -16.95 -6.14 5.24
C ILE A 71 -16.86 -5.31 3.98
N ILE A 72 -17.99 -4.71 3.58
CA ILE A 72 -18.02 -3.67 2.57
C ILE A 72 -16.93 -2.67 2.96
N GLY A 73 -15.75 -2.82 2.36
CA GLY A 73 -14.63 -1.92 2.58
C GLY A 73 -15.16 -0.54 2.26
N ASP A 74 -14.78 0.46 3.06
CA ASP A 74 -15.11 1.86 2.79
C ASP A 74 -15.02 2.08 1.27
N PRO A 75 -16.13 2.42 0.59
CA PRO A 75 -16.16 2.52 -0.87
C PRO A 75 -15.04 3.41 -1.43
N GLY A 76 -14.60 4.41 -0.66
CA GLY A 76 -13.46 5.25 -1.02
C GLY A 76 -12.11 4.50 -1.01
N LYS A 77 -11.91 3.56 -0.08
CA LYS A 77 -10.70 2.71 -0.03
C LYS A 77 -10.68 1.68 -1.16
N VAL A 78 -11.82 1.07 -1.48
CA VAL A 78 -11.94 0.12 -2.61
C VAL A 78 -11.65 0.83 -3.93
N GLN A 79 -12.28 1.98 -4.17
CA GLN A 79 -12.05 2.78 -5.38
C GLN A 79 -10.58 3.19 -5.52
N PHE A 80 -9.91 3.56 -4.42
CA PHE A 80 -8.48 3.88 -4.43
C PHE A 80 -7.61 2.70 -4.91
N ILE A 81 -7.92 1.47 -4.47
CA ILE A 81 -7.17 0.27 -4.86
C ILE A 81 -7.40 -0.07 -6.33
N GLU A 82 -8.65 -0.01 -6.80
CA GLU A 82 -8.98 -0.21 -8.21
C GLU A 82 -8.23 0.80 -9.10
N GLU A 83 -8.17 2.07 -8.68
CA GLU A 83 -7.43 3.10 -9.39
C GLU A 83 -5.91 2.84 -9.35
N CYS A 84 -5.36 2.42 -8.21
CA CYS A 84 -3.96 2.00 -8.08
C CYS A 84 -3.64 0.90 -9.10
N ILE A 85 -4.40 -0.20 -9.07
CA ILE A 85 -4.19 -1.36 -9.95
C ILE A 85 -4.25 -0.94 -11.41
N ARG A 86 -5.27 -0.14 -11.79
CA ARG A 86 -5.44 0.34 -13.16
C ARG A 86 -4.25 1.18 -13.62
N ARG A 87 -3.81 2.15 -12.81
CA ARG A 87 -2.69 3.04 -13.13
C ARG A 87 -1.38 2.26 -13.27
N VAL A 88 -1.07 1.44 -12.28
CA VAL A 88 0.17 0.66 -12.23
C VAL A 88 0.23 -0.37 -13.35
N THR A 89 -0.88 -1.03 -13.68
CA THR A 89 -0.95 -1.97 -14.81
C THR A 89 -0.74 -1.26 -16.15
N ASN A 90 -1.34 -0.08 -16.34
CA ASN A 90 -1.11 0.70 -17.57
C ASN A 90 0.38 1.02 -17.75
N ASP A 91 1.05 1.48 -16.69
CA ASP A 91 2.48 1.82 -16.74
C ASP A 91 3.40 0.59 -16.90
N LEU A 92 2.96 -0.61 -16.49
CA LEU A 92 3.68 -1.87 -16.74
C LEU A 92 3.54 -2.36 -18.19
N THR A 93 2.49 -1.96 -18.89
CA THR A 93 2.18 -2.41 -20.26
C THR A 93 2.50 -1.39 -21.36
N ALA A 94 2.96 -0.19 -20.98
CA ALA A 94 3.33 0.92 -21.86
C ALA A 94 4.81 0.88 -22.26
#